data_AF-A0AAU9Q812-F1
#
_entry.id   AF-A0AAU9Q812-F1
#
_cell.length_a   1.000
_cell.length_b   1.000
_cell.length_c   1.000
_cell.angle_alpha   90.00
_cell.angle_beta   90.00
_cell.angle_gamma   90.00
#
_symmetry.space_group_name_H-M   'P 1'
#
loop_
_entity.id
_entity.type
_entity.pdbx_description
1 polymer ?
#
loop_
_entity_poly.entity_id
_entity_poly.type
_entity_poly.pdbx_seq_one_letter_code
_entity_poly.pdbx_strand_id
1 'polypeptide(L)'
;MGKHIPPFDNKNEPIIGANDEVTPLCYFNQVFLNQNETFDHVIEGYESVIVLAGGTCSITVTKDGESETFDNIGKRKSVWDGNPEAVYVPLGYRATIQCVSDKADVMIAGGKFEASLEPFCVREENVDMVQYGSDDTKTHRKIKHVLGQSNADKRGRLLVSELFTVGAGGWSGFPPHKHDEDRVKPDGSKETLYEEVYQFRFNPDFGFGAQFLYEHEDDFGPVYHVRTGSVIAIDKGYHPSVAAPGYEMYYFTIIVGKTEKSLIQHFDPHHEYQVETIPGIKDMIAKFK
;
A
#
# COMPACT_ATOMS: atom_id res chain seq x y z
N MET A 1 8.36 10.51 -12.91
CA MET A 1 9.26 9.36 -12.71
C MET A 1 9.70 9.38 -11.26
N GLY A 2 9.51 8.27 -10.55
CA GLY A 2 9.38 8.25 -9.09
C GLY A 2 10.51 8.81 -8.22
N LYS A 3 10.20 9.00 -6.93
CA LYS A 3 11.06 9.61 -5.91
C LYS A 3 11.34 8.62 -4.78
N HIS A 4 12.62 8.44 -4.45
CA HIS A 4 13.04 7.70 -3.26
C HIS A 4 13.28 8.63 -2.07
N ILE A 5 12.65 8.31 -0.95
CA ILE A 5 12.83 8.95 0.35
C ILE A 5 13.55 7.93 1.25
N PRO A 6 14.84 8.14 1.56
CA PRO A 6 15.57 7.28 2.48
C PRO A 6 14.92 7.24 3.87
N PRO A 7 15.14 6.18 4.67
CA PRO A 7 14.62 6.11 6.03
C PRO A 7 15.08 7.30 6.87
N PHE A 8 14.15 7.89 7.62
CA PHE A 8 14.40 8.97 8.55
C PHE A 8 13.36 8.96 9.68
N ASP A 9 13.66 9.64 10.79
CA ASP A 9 12.66 9.93 11.81
C ASP A 9 11.77 11.07 11.30
N ASN A 10 10.55 10.72 10.89
CA ASN A 10 9.56 11.68 10.40
C ASN A 10 8.88 12.47 11.51
N LYS A 11 9.15 12.17 12.80
CA LYS A 11 8.55 12.85 13.95
C LYS A 11 7.02 12.89 13.90
N ASN A 12 6.43 11.81 13.39
CA ASN A 12 4.99 11.66 13.12
C ASN A 12 4.41 12.68 12.11
N GLU A 13 5.26 13.39 11.35
CA GLU A 13 4.85 14.25 10.23
C GLU A 13 4.71 13.43 8.93
N PRO A 14 3.84 13.84 7.99
CA PRO A 14 3.61 13.10 6.75
C PRO A 14 4.91 12.91 5.94
N ILE A 15 5.14 11.68 5.47
CA ILE A 15 6.27 11.36 4.58
C ILE A 15 5.91 11.71 3.13
N ILE A 16 4.67 11.42 2.73
CA ILE A 16 4.05 11.92 1.50
C ILE A 16 2.89 12.82 1.91
N GLY A 17 3.06 14.12 1.71
CA GLY A 17 2.07 15.13 2.07
C GLY A 17 0.91 15.23 1.07
N ALA A 18 -0.13 15.95 1.46
CA ALA A 18 -1.22 16.29 0.54
C ALA A 18 -0.68 17.15 -0.62
N ASN A 19 -1.11 16.82 -1.84
CA ASN A 19 -0.61 17.41 -3.09
C ASN A 19 0.92 17.29 -3.24
N ASP A 20 1.51 16.14 -2.86
CA ASP A 20 2.92 15.84 -3.15
C ASP A 20 3.25 16.08 -4.63
N GLU A 21 4.47 16.55 -4.90
CA GLU A 21 4.91 16.95 -6.24
C GLU A 21 4.96 15.79 -7.24
N VAL A 22 5.15 14.55 -6.76
CA VAL A 22 5.27 13.35 -7.59
C VAL A 22 3.97 12.57 -7.61
N THR A 23 3.39 12.29 -6.43
CA THR A 23 2.14 11.52 -6.31
C THR A 23 1.05 12.34 -5.64
N PRO A 24 0.48 13.37 -6.31
CA PRO A 24 -0.53 14.25 -5.73
C PRO A 24 -1.86 13.57 -5.38
N LEU A 25 -2.14 12.35 -5.86
CA LEU A 25 -3.30 11.56 -5.47
C LEU A 25 -3.07 10.81 -4.16
N CYS A 26 -1.82 10.55 -3.77
CA CYS A 26 -1.48 9.75 -2.60
C CYS A 26 -1.15 10.63 -1.39
N TYR A 27 -1.33 10.07 -0.19
CA TYR A 27 -0.83 10.58 1.07
C TYR A 27 -0.30 9.42 1.90
N PHE A 28 0.79 9.63 2.64
CA PHE A 28 1.32 8.64 3.56
C PHE A 28 1.94 9.29 4.80
N ASN A 29 1.53 8.80 5.97
CA ASN A 29 2.19 9.09 7.23
C ASN A 29 2.40 7.79 8.02
N GLN A 30 3.54 7.71 8.72
CA GLN A 30 3.79 6.68 9.70
C GLN A 30 3.88 7.34 11.08
N VAL A 31 3.08 6.87 12.02
CA VAL A 31 2.97 7.46 13.36
C VAL A 31 3.33 6.40 14.38
N PHE A 32 4.24 6.75 15.29
CA PHE A 32 4.56 5.94 16.47
C PHE A 32 3.96 6.60 17.70
N LEU A 33 3.27 5.80 18.53
CA LEU A 33 2.65 6.25 19.76
C LEU A 33 3.03 5.35 20.92
N ASN A 34 3.31 5.93 22.08
CA ASN A 34 3.38 5.22 23.36
C ASN A 34 1.98 5.09 23.97
N GLN A 35 1.84 4.24 24.98
CA GLN A 35 0.58 4.04 25.68
C GLN A 35 -0.06 5.36 26.13
N ASN A 36 -1.36 5.50 25.86
CA ASN A 36 -2.19 6.68 26.14
C ASN A 36 -1.86 7.93 25.32
N GLU A 37 -0.82 7.94 24.49
CA GLU A 37 -0.61 9.04 23.55
C GLU A 37 -1.71 9.04 22.49
N THR A 38 -2.04 10.25 22.06
CA THR A 38 -3.07 10.50 21.05
C THR A 38 -2.47 11.20 19.85
N PHE A 39 -2.94 10.85 18.66
CA PHE A 39 -2.63 11.55 17.42
C PHE A 39 -3.92 11.95 16.72
N ASP A 40 -4.06 13.23 16.41
CA ASP A 40 -5.17 13.74 15.62
C ASP A 40 -4.81 13.76 14.14
N HIS A 41 -5.67 13.18 13.33
CA HIS A 41 -5.51 13.02 11.89
C HIS A 41 -6.65 13.69 11.14
N VAL A 42 -6.32 14.54 10.18
CA VAL A 42 -7.25 15.12 9.22
C VAL A 42 -6.48 15.50 7.96
N ILE A 43 -7.03 15.19 6.79
CA ILE A 43 -6.48 15.62 5.51
C ILE A 43 -7.62 16.21 4.67
N GLU A 44 -7.46 17.46 4.25
CA GLU A 44 -8.44 18.09 3.37
C GLU A 44 -8.36 17.52 1.95
N GLY A 45 -9.50 17.07 1.42
CA GLY A 45 -9.61 16.57 0.05
C GLY A 45 -9.17 15.11 -0.16
N TYR A 46 -8.92 14.36 0.92
CA TYR A 46 -8.51 12.95 0.87
C TYR A 46 -9.45 12.09 1.71
N GLU A 47 -9.79 10.91 1.20
CA GLU A 47 -10.16 9.77 2.04
C GLU A 47 -8.89 9.16 2.66
N SER A 48 -9.00 8.45 3.78
CA SER A 48 -7.85 7.75 4.36
C SER A 48 -8.21 6.45 5.06
N VAL A 49 -7.20 5.65 5.36
CA VAL A 49 -7.31 4.47 6.21
C VAL A 49 -6.14 4.43 7.18
N ILE A 50 -6.47 4.17 8.45
CA ILE A 50 -5.52 4.04 9.55
C ILE A 50 -5.30 2.54 9.78
N VAL A 51 -4.11 2.05 9.48
CA VAL A 51 -3.74 0.63 9.54
C VAL A 51 -2.76 0.39 10.68
N LEU A 52 -3.02 -0.62 11.50
CA LEU A 52 -2.13 -0.97 12.61
C LEU A 52 -1.04 -1.93 12.11
N ALA A 53 0.17 -1.41 11.91
CA ALA A 53 1.36 -2.20 11.60
C ALA A 53 1.83 -3.00 12.82
N GLY A 54 1.61 -2.48 14.02
CA GLY A 54 1.78 -3.19 15.29
C GLY A 54 1.14 -2.43 16.45
N GLY A 55 0.78 -3.15 17.52
CA GLY A 55 0.08 -2.60 18.67
C GLY A 55 -1.43 -2.52 18.50
N THR A 56 -2.07 -1.84 19.44
CA THR A 56 -3.52 -1.71 19.55
C THR A 56 -3.91 -0.26 19.86
N CYS A 57 -4.88 0.27 19.11
CA CYS A 57 -5.43 1.61 19.31
C CYS A 57 -6.96 1.59 19.45
N SER A 58 -7.51 2.62 20.08
CA SER A 58 -8.90 3.04 19.89
C SER A 58 -8.91 4.22 18.91
N ILE A 59 -9.81 4.20 17.94
CA ILE A 59 -9.89 5.22 16.88
C ILE A 59 -11.29 5.82 16.89
N THR A 60 -11.39 7.11 17.18
CA THR A 60 -12.65 7.87 17.12
C THR A 60 -12.67 8.68 15.84
N VAL A 61 -13.74 8.55 15.04
CA VAL A 61 -13.95 9.28 13.79
C VAL A 61 -15.10 10.27 14.00
N THR A 62 -14.88 11.55 13.72
CA THR A 62 -15.80 12.65 14.04
C THR A 62 -16.07 13.55 12.85
N LYS A 63 -17.34 13.93 12.64
CA LYS A 63 -17.77 14.94 11.67
C LYS A 63 -18.99 15.68 12.20
N ASP A 64 -18.99 17.00 12.05
CA ASP A 64 -20.11 17.89 12.46
C ASP A 64 -20.59 17.69 13.92
N GLY A 65 -19.68 17.28 14.81
CA GLY A 65 -19.97 17.02 16.23
C GLY A 65 -20.47 15.62 16.56
N GLU A 66 -20.78 14.80 15.56
CA GLU A 66 -21.11 13.38 15.73
C GLU A 66 -19.84 12.52 15.67
N SER A 67 -19.76 11.47 16.49
CA SER A 67 -18.57 10.62 16.59
C SER A 67 -18.93 9.14 16.66
N GLU A 68 -18.13 8.33 15.98
CA GLU A 68 -18.12 6.87 16.08
C GLU A 68 -16.76 6.41 16.61
N THR A 69 -16.74 5.45 17.52
CA THR A 69 -15.48 4.92 18.10
C THR A 69 -15.32 3.45 17.77
N PHE A 70 -14.13 3.11 17.25
CA PHE A 70 -13.70 1.77 16.95
C PHE A 70 -12.63 1.36 17.96
N ASP A 71 -13.02 0.57 18.95
CA ASP A 71 -12.11 0.13 20.01
C ASP A 71 -11.30 -1.11 19.63
N ASN A 72 -10.14 -1.24 20.29
CA ASN A 72 -9.25 -2.40 20.21
C ASN A 72 -8.91 -2.78 18.77
N ILE A 73 -8.55 -1.81 17.95
CA ILE A 73 -8.09 -2.02 16.57
C ILE A 73 -6.63 -2.43 16.62
N GLY A 74 -6.32 -3.57 16.02
CA GLY A 74 -4.97 -4.11 15.93
C GLY A 74 -4.65 -5.09 17.07
N LYS A 75 -4.11 -6.25 16.71
CA LYS A 75 -3.79 -7.35 17.65
C LYS A 75 -2.36 -7.86 17.53
N ARG A 76 -1.69 -7.51 16.42
CA ARG A 76 -0.35 -8.01 16.08
C ARG A 76 0.74 -7.12 16.67
N LYS A 77 1.92 -7.69 16.91
CA LYS A 77 3.08 -6.95 17.43
C LYS A 77 3.87 -6.26 16.32
N SER A 78 3.91 -6.86 15.13
CA SER A 78 4.60 -6.33 13.95
C SER A 78 3.90 -6.80 12.67
N VAL A 79 4.29 -6.23 11.52
CA VAL A 79 3.76 -6.63 10.21
C VAL A 79 3.96 -8.13 9.89
N TRP A 80 4.96 -8.75 10.53
CA TRP A 80 5.30 -10.16 10.37
C TRP A 80 4.34 -11.09 11.15
N ASP A 81 3.53 -10.55 12.06
CA ASP A 81 2.61 -11.30 12.90
C ASP A 81 1.16 -11.13 12.42
N GLY A 82 0.46 -12.22 12.06
CA GLY A 82 -1.00 -12.17 11.80
C GLY A 82 -1.44 -11.18 10.70
N ASN A 83 -2.71 -10.78 10.73
CA ASN A 83 -3.31 -9.86 9.75
C ASN A 83 -3.46 -8.43 10.34
N PRO A 84 -3.45 -7.37 9.48
CA PRO A 84 -3.73 -6.02 9.92
C PRO A 84 -5.19 -5.86 10.37
N GLU A 85 -5.45 -4.90 11.25
CA GLU A 85 -6.76 -4.27 11.39
C GLU A 85 -6.64 -2.80 11.04
N ALA A 86 -7.74 -2.20 10.58
CA ALA A 86 -7.74 -0.83 10.10
C ALA A 86 -9.10 -0.13 10.29
N VAL A 87 -9.09 1.20 10.22
CA VAL A 87 -10.29 2.04 10.19
C VAL A 87 -10.23 2.97 8.99
N TYR A 88 -11.25 2.91 8.14
CA TYR A 88 -11.43 3.83 7.04
C TYR A 88 -12.05 5.14 7.55
N VAL A 89 -11.42 6.25 7.19
CA VAL A 89 -11.77 7.62 7.58
C VAL A 89 -12.16 8.38 6.31
N PRO A 90 -13.46 8.66 6.11
CA PRO A 90 -13.92 9.31 4.89
C PRO A 90 -13.48 10.78 4.79
N LEU A 91 -13.60 11.33 3.58
CA LEU A 91 -13.35 12.75 3.33
C LEU A 91 -14.19 13.64 4.25
N GLY A 92 -13.53 14.61 4.89
CA GLY A 92 -14.18 15.59 5.78
C GLY A 92 -14.37 15.11 7.23
N TYR A 93 -13.92 13.90 7.58
CA TYR A 93 -13.86 13.46 8.97
C TYR A 93 -12.48 13.76 9.59
N ARG A 94 -12.49 14.02 10.90
CA ARG A 94 -11.31 13.97 11.75
C ARG A 94 -11.25 12.59 12.40
N ALA A 95 -10.05 12.03 12.55
CA ALA A 95 -9.82 10.85 13.38
C ALA A 95 -8.89 11.18 14.55
N THR A 96 -9.22 10.72 15.74
CA THR A 96 -8.34 10.76 16.92
C THR A 96 -7.91 9.32 17.23
N ILE A 97 -6.61 9.06 17.19
CA ILE A 97 -6.00 7.74 17.37
C ILE A 97 -5.38 7.71 18.76
N GLN A 98 -5.91 6.88 19.66
CA GLN A 98 -5.35 6.69 20.99
C GLN A 98 -4.68 5.33 21.12
N CYS A 99 -3.42 5.29 21.52
CA CYS A 99 -2.69 4.05 21.76
C CYS A 99 -3.16 3.39 23.08
N VAL A 100 -3.61 2.13 22.98
CA VAL A 100 -4.10 1.33 24.12
C VAL A 100 -3.00 0.39 24.64
N SER A 101 -2.21 -0.19 23.75
CA SER A 101 -1.05 -1.02 24.09
C SER A 101 0.16 -0.17 24.53
N ASP A 102 1.24 -0.82 24.98
CA ASP A 102 2.49 -0.14 25.39
C ASP A 102 3.04 0.81 24.32
N LYS A 103 2.95 0.39 23.05
CA LYS A 103 3.33 1.16 21.87
C LYS A 103 2.50 0.74 20.65
N ALA A 104 2.32 1.64 19.70
CA ALA A 104 1.68 1.37 18.42
C ALA A 104 2.52 1.94 17.26
N ASP A 105 2.53 1.21 16.16
CA ASP A 105 3.10 1.57 14.87
C ASP A 105 1.94 1.65 13.88
N VAL A 106 1.60 2.87 13.49
CA VAL A 106 0.38 3.21 12.77
C VAL A 106 0.76 3.71 11.38
N MET A 107 0.23 3.09 10.34
CA MET A 107 0.38 3.54 8.96
C MET A 107 -0.92 4.19 8.49
N ILE A 108 -0.85 5.45 8.09
CA ILE A 108 -1.99 6.21 7.60
C ILE A 108 -1.81 6.43 6.09
N ALA A 109 -2.65 5.76 5.31
CA ALA A 109 -2.71 5.92 3.86
C ALA A 109 -3.86 6.83 3.48
N GLY A 110 -3.65 7.74 2.54
CA GLY A 110 -4.71 8.60 2.02
C GLY A 110 -4.77 8.61 0.50
N GLY A 111 -5.96 8.86 -0.03
CA GLY A 111 -6.23 8.95 -1.46
C GLY A 111 -7.11 10.14 -1.79
N LYS A 112 -6.75 10.88 -2.83
CA LYS A 112 -7.54 12.03 -3.28
C LYS A 112 -8.88 11.58 -3.84
N PHE A 113 -9.94 12.15 -3.30
CA PHE A 113 -11.31 11.78 -3.63
C PHE A 113 -12.24 12.98 -3.50
N GLU A 114 -13.40 12.92 -4.15
CA GLU A 114 -14.32 14.06 -4.27
C GLU A 114 -15.61 13.89 -3.47
N ALA A 115 -15.87 12.70 -2.92
CA ALA A 115 -17.09 12.39 -2.18
C ALA A 115 -16.79 11.91 -0.76
N SER A 116 -17.70 12.21 0.16
CA SER A 116 -17.70 11.61 1.51
C SER A 116 -18.47 10.29 1.46
N LEU A 117 -17.92 9.27 2.12
CA LEU A 117 -18.55 7.97 2.37
C LEU A 117 -18.78 7.82 3.88
N GLU A 118 -19.02 6.58 4.34
CA GLU A 118 -19.21 6.26 5.75
C GLU A 118 -17.95 5.60 6.35
N PRO A 119 -17.62 5.89 7.62
CA PRO A 119 -16.53 5.21 8.31
C PRO A 119 -16.84 3.72 8.51
N PHE A 120 -15.80 2.89 8.53
CA PHE A 120 -15.91 1.48 8.87
C PHE A 120 -14.57 0.91 9.33
N CYS A 121 -14.59 -0.22 10.03
CA CYS A 121 -13.37 -0.96 10.37
C CYS A 121 -13.19 -2.20 9.51
N VAL A 122 -11.93 -2.53 9.24
CA VAL A 122 -11.48 -3.82 8.68
C VAL A 122 -10.86 -4.61 9.82
N ARG A 123 -11.51 -5.69 10.22
CA ARG A 123 -11.00 -6.63 11.24
C ARG A 123 -10.18 -7.73 10.58
N GLU A 124 -9.29 -8.36 11.36
CA GLU A 124 -8.29 -9.30 10.85
C GLU A 124 -8.89 -10.50 10.09
N GLU A 125 -10.11 -10.90 10.47
CA GLU A 125 -10.89 -11.97 9.85
C GLU A 125 -11.50 -11.59 8.50
N ASN A 126 -11.60 -10.28 8.22
CA ASN A 126 -12.19 -9.73 7.00
C ASN A 126 -11.14 -9.28 5.97
N VAL A 127 -9.85 -9.46 6.29
CA VAL A 127 -8.75 -9.15 5.38
C VAL A 127 -8.71 -10.20 4.26
N ASP A 128 -8.85 -9.76 3.01
CA ASP A 128 -8.76 -10.64 1.86
C ASP A 128 -7.30 -10.96 1.56
N MET A 129 -6.98 -12.24 1.42
CA MET A 129 -5.61 -12.74 1.28
C MET A 129 -5.41 -13.47 -0.02
N VAL A 130 -4.24 -13.23 -0.64
CA VAL A 130 -3.80 -13.90 -1.86
C VAL A 130 -2.37 -14.38 -1.66
N GLN A 131 -2.08 -15.62 -2.03
CA GLN A 131 -0.72 -16.14 -2.05
C GLN A 131 -0.47 -16.89 -3.35
N TYR A 132 0.67 -16.62 -3.99
CA TYR A 132 0.98 -17.10 -5.34
C TYR A 132 2.48 -17.02 -5.62
N GLY A 133 2.89 -17.50 -6.79
CA GLY A 133 4.29 -17.68 -7.14
C GLY A 133 4.96 -18.82 -6.36
N SER A 134 6.28 -18.93 -6.50
CA SER A 134 7.07 -19.95 -5.81
C SER A 134 8.51 -19.50 -5.58
N ASP A 135 9.21 -20.19 -4.68
CA ASP A 135 10.62 -19.93 -4.38
C ASP A 135 11.53 -20.29 -5.57
N ASP A 136 11.12 -21.26 -6.38
CA ASP A 136 11.81 -21.69 -7.61
C ASP A 136 11.74 -20.60 -8.67
N THR A 137 10.57 -19.99 -8.86
CA THR A 137 10.36 -18.86 -9.77
C THR A 137 10.80 -17.53 -9.20
N LYS A 138 11.25 -17.49 -7.92
CA LYS A 138 11.58 -16.27 -7.17
C LYS A 138 10.45 -15.24 -7.14
N THR A 139 9.20 -15.66 -7.20
CA THR A 139 8.02 -14.77 -7.24
C THR A 139 7.02 -15.06 -6.13
N HIS A 140 7.42 -15.83 -5.12
CA HIS A 140 6.58 -16.23 -3.99
C HIS A 140 6.15 -15.03 -3.17
N ARG A 141 4.86 -14.72 -3.24
CA ARG A 141 4.25 -13.53 -2.66
C ARG A 141 3.01 -13.86 -1.87
N LYS A 142 2.81 -13.10 -0.80
CA LYS A 142 1.59 -13.06 -0.01
C LYS A 142 1.10 -11.62 0.06
N ILE A 143 -0.15 -11.39 -0.31
CA ILE A 143 -0.80 -10.08 -0.31
C ILE A 143 -1.96 -10.12 0.68
N LYS A 144 -2.09 -9.07 1.49
CA LYS A 144 -3.23 -8.85 2.38
C LYS A 144 -3.89 -7.53 1.99
N HIS A 145 -5.08 -7.60 1.40
CA HIS A 145 -5.82 -6.41 0.99
C HIS A 145 -6.56 -5.81 2.18
N VAL A 146 -6.13 -4.63 2.61
CA VAL A 146 -6.82 -3.85 3.65
C VAL A 146 -8.00 -3.12 3.01
N LEU A 147 -7.71 -2.34 1.97
CA LEU A 147 -8.70 -1.74 1.08
C LEU A 147 -8.53 -2.30 -0.33
N GLY A 148 -9.59 -2.89 -0.87
CA GLY A 148 -9.56 -3.65 -2.10
C GLY A 148 -10.96 -4.00 -2.59
N GLN A 149 -11.12 -5.19 -3.16
CA GLN A 149 -12.39 -5.60 -3.77
C GLN A 149 -13.49 -5.90 -2.75
N SER A 150 -13.14 -6.44 -1.57
CA SER A 150 -14.11 -6.78 -0.52
C SER A 150 -14.84 -5.57 0.09
N ASN A 151 -14.35 -4.36 -0.18
CA ASN A 151 -14.91 -3.10 0.31
C ASN A 151 -15.08 -2.04 -0.81
N ALA A 152 -15.11 -2.46 -2.09
CA ALA A 152 -15.19 -1.57 -3.24
C ALA A 152 -16.43 -0.64 -3.24
N ASP A 153 -17.52 -1.05 -2.59
CA ASP A 153 -18.76 -0.28 -2.40
C ASP A 153 -18.69 0.72 -1.23
N LYS A 154 -17.70 0.61 -0.34
CA LYS A 154 -17.56 1.41 0.89
C LYS A 154 -16.39 2.40 0.87
N ARG A 155 -15.46 2.25 -0.08
CA ARG A 155 -14.30 3.14 -0.27
C ARG A 155 -14.39 3.93 -1.58
N GLY A 156 -13.60 5.00 -1.69
CA GLY A 156 -13.40 5.75 -2.93
C GLY A 156 -12.44 5.03 -3.87
N ARG A 157 -11.42 5.74 -4.36
CA ARG A 157 -10.40 5.22 -5.31
C ARG A 157 -9.12 4.74 -4.61
N LEU A 158 -9.03 4.89 -3.29
CA LEU A 158 -7.92 4.41 -2.48
C LEU A 158 -7.89 2.87 -2.39
N LEU A 159 -6.78 2.27 -2.77
CA LEU A 159 -6.44 0.86 -2.56
C LEU A 159 -5.25 0.77 -1.59
N VAL A 160 -5.32 -0.15 -0.63
CA VAL A 160 -4.26 -0.32 0.38
C VAL A 160 -4.03 -1.80 0.64
N SER A 161 -2.78 -2.24 0.49
CA SER A 161 -2.41 -3.63 0.72
C SER A 161 -1.09 -3.76 1.43
N GLU A 162 -0.92 -4.88 2.12
CA GLU A 162 0.38 -5.34 2.59
C GLU A 162 0.90 -6.42 1.65
N LEU A 163 2.06 -6.18 1.04
CA LEU A 163 2.71 -7.15 0.17
C LEU A 163 3.96 -7.72 0.83
N PHE A 164 4.05 -9.04 0.84
CA PHE A 164 5.18 -9.79 1.35
C PHE A 164 5.80 -10.59 0.20
N THR A 165 7.07 -10.35 -0.06
CA THR A 165 7.95 -11.26 -0.80
C THR A 165 8.49 -12.27 0.22
N VAL A 166 7.78 -13.39 0.34
CA VAL A 166 8.05 -14.43 1.36
C VAL A 166 9.16 -15.37 0.94
N GLY A 167 9.42 -15.53 -0.36
CA GLY A 167 10.61 -16.22 -0.84
C GLY A 167 11.83 -15.34 -0.64
N ALA A 168 12.74 -15.72 0.25
CA ALA A 168 13.93 -14.93 0.56
C ALA A 168 14.79 -14.69 -0.70
N GLY A 169 15.17 -13.42 -0.94
CA GLY A 169 15.83 -13.01 -2.19
C GLY A 169 14.92 -13.02 -3.43
N GLY A 170 13.60 -12.99 -3.24
CA GLY A 170 12.60 -13.01 -4.30
C GLY A 170 12.33 -11.64 -4.92
N TRP A 171 11.54 -11.68 -5.99
CA TRP A 171 11.03 -10.56 -6.75
C TRP A 171 9.54 -10.33 -6.48
N SER A 172 9.17 -9.05 -6.51
CA SER A 172 7.81 -8.57 -6.47
C SER A 172 7.61 -7.47 -7.51
N GLY A 173 6.36 -7.01 -7.71
CA GLY A 173 6.04 -6.16 -8.86
C GLY A 173 6.35 -6.84 -10.21
N PHE A 174 6.45 -8.18 -10.23
CA PHE A 174 6.96 -8.96 -11.35
C PHE A 174 5.89 -9.96 -11.88
N PRO A 175 5.73 -10.17 -13.20
CA PRO A 175 6.41 -9.49 -14.30
C PRO A 175 6.18 -7.97 -14.22
N PRO A 176 7.14 -7.17 -14.71
CA PRO A 176 7.06 -5.72 -14.56
C PRO A 176 5.75 -5.22 -15.16
N HIS A 177 5.10 -4.31 -14.47
CA HIS A 177 3.87 -3.70 -14.90
C HIS A 177 3.83 -2.22 -14.53
N LYS A 178 2.95 -1.50 -15.22
CA LYS A 178 2.64 -0.10 -15.00
C LYS A 178 1.13 0.11 -15.00
N HIS A 179 0.70 1.27 -14.54
CA HIS A 179 -0.68 1.71 -14.52
C HIS A 179 -0.70 3.24 -14.59
N ASP A 180 -0.18 3.78 -15.70
CA ASP A 180 0.15 5.21 -15.83
C ASP A 180 -0.58 5.89 -17.00
N GLU A 181 -1.53 5.18 -17.61
CA GLU A 181 -2.39 5.67 -18.67
C GLU A 181 -3.83 5.16 -18.51
N ASP A 182 -4.81 6.02 -18.72
CA ASP A 182 -6.18 5.61 -19.00
C ASP A 182 -6.29 5.30 -20.50
N ARG A 183 -6.23 4.01 -20.86
CA ARG A 183 -6.29 3.58 -22.28
C ARG A 183 -7.06 2.30 -22.52
N VAL A 184 -7.56 2.16 -23.74
CA VAL A 184 -8.08 0.90 -24.29
C VAL A 184 -7.13 0.46 -25.39
N LYS A 185 -6.55 -0.73 -25.24
CA LYS A 185 -5.61 -1.32 -26.20
C LYS A 185 -6.36 -1.87 -27.42
N PRO A 186 -5.67 -2.10 -28.56
CA PRO A 186 -6.30 -2.65 -29.78
C PRO A 186 -6.97 -4.01 -29.59
N ASP A 187 -6.52 -4.82 -28.64
CA ASP A 187 -7.10 -6.12 -28.28
C ASP A 187 -8.35 -6.02 -27.38
N GLY A 188 -8.76 -4.80 -27.03
CA GLY A 188 -9.90 -4.51 -26.16
C GLY A 188 -9.58 -4.54 -24.65
N SER A 189 -8.35 -4.90 -24.27
CA SER A 189 -7.90 -4.77 -22.87
C SER A 189 -7.75 -3.31 -22.47
N LYS A 190 -7.83 -3.02 -21.17
CA LYS A 190 -7.69 -1.66 -20.63
C LYS A 190 -6.42 -1.53 -19.80
N GLU A 191 -5.97 -0.29 -19.64
CA GLU A 191 -5.11 0.15 -18.54
C GLU A 191 -5.82 1.31 -17.84
N THR A 192 -5.64 1.41 -16.53
CA THR A 192 -6.20 2.49 -15.72
C THR A 192 -5.07 3.27 -15.06
N LEU A 193 -5.18 4.59 -15.02
CA LEU A 193 -4.19 5.50 -14.45
C LEU A 193 -4.27 5.54 -12.93
N TYR A 194 -3.17 5.14 -12.28
CA TYR A 194 -2.98 5.12 -10.84
C TYR A 194 -1.59 5.67 -10.46
N GLU A 195 -1.55 6.38 -9.34
CA GLU A 195 -0.31 6.67 -8.63
C GLU A 195 -0.13 5.69 -7.48
N GLU A 196 1.13 5.39 -7.14
CA GLU A 196 1.45 4.40 -6.12
C GLU A 196 2.57 4.85 -5.17
N VAL A 197 2.45 4.51 -3.89
CA VAL A 197 3.48 4.73 -2.87
C VAL A 197 3.76 3.42 -2.13
N TYR A 198 5.05 3.12 -1.94
CA TYR A 198 5.55 2.00 -1.16
C TYR A 198 6.29 2.46 0.09
N GLN A 199 6.05 1.81 1.23
CA GLN A 199 6.94 1.84 2.40
C GLN A 199 7.50 0.44 2.66
N PHE A 200 8.83 0.31 2.71
CA PHE A 200 9.50 -0.99 2.79
C PHE A 200 9.87 -1.39 4.21
N ARG A 201 9.86 -2.70 4.48
CA ARG A 201 10.46 -3.36 5.66
C ARG A 201 11.12 -4.67 5.26
N PHE A 202 12.10 -5.12 6.03
CA PHE A 202 12.81 -6.38 5.78
C PHE A 202 12.81 -7.28 7.00
N ASN A 203 12.96 -8.59 6.77
CA ASN A 203 13.17 -9.57 7.82
C ASN A 203 14.44 -10.39 7.51
N PRO A 204 15.47 -10.32 8.36
CA PRO A 204 15.64 -9.42 9.51
C PRO A 204 15.70 -7.94 9.10
N ASP A 205 15.52 -7.04 10.09
CA ASP A 205 15.31 -5.60 9.87
C ASP A 205 16.48 -4.85 9.21
N PHE A 206 17.70 -5.39 9.31
CA PHE A 206 18.88 -4.87 8.63
C PHE A 206 19.00 -5.31 7.16
N GLY A 207 18.03 -6.10 6.67
CA GLY A 207 17.94 -6.52 5.28
C GLY A 207 17.79 -5.34 4.31
N PHE A 208 17.92 -5.64 3.03
CA PHE A 208 17.84 -4.64 1.98
C PHE A 208 17.38 -5.25 0.65
N GLY A 209 17.03 -4.38 -0.29
CA GLY A 209 16.63 -4.74 -1.65
C GLY A 209 16.89 -3.63 -2.64
N ALA A 210 16.30 -3.77 -3.83
CA ALA A 210 16.31 -2.77 -4.88
C ALA A 210 14.92 -2.58 -5.48
N GLN A 211 14.52 -1.32 -5.66
CA GLN A 211 13.37 -0.92 -6.47
C GLN A 211 13.88 -0.42 -7.81
N PHE A 212 13.42 -1.02 -8.91
CA PHE A 212 13.70 -0.58 -10.26
C PHE A 212 12.55 0.31 -10.74
N LEU A 213 12.85 1.34 -11.52
CA LEU A 213 11.85 2.12 -12.26
C LEU A 213 12.32 2.32 -13.69
N TYR A 214 11.43 2.18 -14.67
CA TYR A 214 11.70 2.51 -16.08
C TYR A 214 10.37 2.81 -16.80
N GLU A 215 10.35 3.75 -17.75
CA GLU A 215 9.09 4.25 -18.34
C GLU A 215 8.63 3.43 -19.54
N HIS A 216 9.55 3.12 -20.46
CA HIS A 216 9.27 2.32 -21.66
C HIS A 216 10.13 1.05 -21.71
N GLU A 217 9.71 0.06 -22.50
CA GLU A 217 10.22 -1.32 -22.50
C GLU A 217 11.73 -1.45 -22.76
N ASP A 218 12.30 -0.51 -23.51
CA ASP A 218 13.73 -0.46 -23.86
C ASP A 218 14.51 0.58 -23.03
N ASP A 219 13.85 1.28 -22.11
CA ASP A 219 14.47 2.30 -21.28
C ASP A 219 15.30 1.70 -20.14
N PHE A 220 16.34 2.45 -19.75
CA PHE A 220 17.02 2.25 -18.48
C PHE A 220 16.59 3.37 -17.53
N GLY A 221 16.16 3.01 -16.33
CA GLY A 221 15.84 4.00 -15.30
C GLY A 221 16.55 3.74 -13.98
N PRO A 222 16.20 4.48 -12.93
CA PRO A 222 16.91 4.40 -11.66
C PRO A 222 16.69 3.06 -10.96
N VAL A 223 17.72 2.65 -10.22
CA VAL A 223 17.64 1.54 -9.27
C VAL A 223 17.92 2.10 -7.88
N TYR A 224 16.93 2.04 -7.01
CA TYR A 224 17.04 2.56 -5.65
C TYR A 224 17.33 1.44 -4.68
N HIS A 225 18.40 1.59 -3.91
CA HIS A 225 18.67 0.73 -2.76
C HIS A 225 17.67 1.05 -1.64
N VAL A 226 16.85 0.06 -1.27
CA VAL A 226 15.78 0.19 -0.27
C VAL A 226 16.11 -0.62 0.98
N ARG A 227 15.75 -0.06 2.14
CA ARG A 227 15.90 -0.67 3.49
C ARG A 227 14.61 -0.47 4.28
N THR A 228 14.52 -1.03 5.49
CA THR A 228 13.39 -0.74 6.38
C THR A 228 13.24 0.77 6.55
N GLY A 229 12.02 1.27 6.30
CA GLY A 229 11.67 2.69 6.37
C GLY A 229 11.85 3.46 5.06
N SER A 230 12.43 2.85 4.01
CA SER A 230 12.50 3.49 2.69
C SER A 230 11.09 3.68 2.14
N VAL A 231 10.85 4.84 1.52
CA VAL A 231 9.61 5.12 0.79
C VAL A 231 9.90 5.41 -0.68
N ILE A 232 9.10 4.84 -1.58
CA ILE A 232 9.16 5.13 -3.02
C ILE A 232 7.79 5.66 -3.44
N ALA A 233 7.76 6.86 -4.04
CA ALA A 233 6.58 7.42 -4.70
C ALA A 233 6.71 7.21 -6.22
N ILE A 234 5.68 6.68 -6.86
CA ILE A 234 5.67 6.22 -8.25
C ILE A 234 4.47 6.85 -8.96
N ASP A 235 4.75 7.75 -9.91
CA ASP A 235 3.74 8.42 -10.73
C ASP A 235 3.51 7.73 -12.08
N LYS A 236 4.49 6.95 -12.54
CA LYS A 236 4.46 6.27 -13.84
C LYS A 236 5.55 5.20 -13.98
N GLY A 237 5.45 4.41 -15.05
CA GLY A 237 6.45 3.45 -15.49
C GLY A 237 6.35 2.10 -14.78
N TYR A 238 7.14 1.16 -15.29
CA TYR A 238 7.31 -0.18 -14.75
C TYR A 238 8.14 -0.15 -13.46
N HIS A 239 7.71 -0.91 -12.46
CA HIS A 239 8.26 -0.78 -11.10
C HIS A 239 8.46 -2.12 -10.35
N PRO A 240 9.25 -3.08 -10.87
CA PRO A 240 9.55 -4.30 -10.14
C PRO A 240 10.53 -4.05 -8.97
N SER A 241 10.42 -4.89 -7.95
CA SER A 241 11.23 -4.84 -6.73
C SER A 241 11.88 -6.19 -6.43
N VAL A 242 13.06 -6.20 -5.81
CA VAL A 242 13.79 -7.42 -5.44
C VAL A 242 14.38 -7.31 -4.04
N ALA A 243 14.27 -8.38 -3.26
CA ALA A 243 14.96 -8.54 -1.99
C ALA A 243 16.38 -9.10 -2.21
N ALA A 244 17.36 -8.70 -1.38
CA ALA A 244 18.67 -9.35 -1.43
C ALA A 244 18.59 -10.80 -0.88
N PRO A 245 19.53 -11.69 -1.27
CA PRO A 245 19.50 -13.08 -0.84
C PRO A 245 19.46 -13.24 0.68
N GLY A 246 18.59 -14.13 1.16
CA GLY A 246 18.43 -14.41 2.59
C GLY A 246 17.48 -13.48 3.35
N TYR A 247 16.88 -12.49 2.68
CA TYR A 247 15.92 -11.57 3.29
C TYR A 247 14.52 -11.72 2.71
N GLU A 248 13.52 -11.71 3.58
CA GLU A 248 12.14 -11.43 3.19
C GLU A 248 11.94 -9.91 3.08
N MET A 249 11.05 -9.49 2.19
CA MET A 249 10.73 -8.08 1.98
C MET A 249 9.24 -7.87 2.13
N TYR A 250 8.87 -6.88 2.92
CA TYR A 250 7.52 -6.36 3.07
C TYR A 250 7.47 -4.97 2.44
N TYR A 251 6.34 -4.64 1.83
CA TYR A 251 6.04 -3.26 1.57
C TYR A 251 4.54 -2.98 1.67
N PHE A 252 4.22 -1.85 2.32
CA PHE A 252 2.87 -1.29 2.43
C PHE A 252 2.59 -0.49 1.17
N THR A 253 1.51 -0.81 0.46
CA THR A 253 1.15 -0.18 -0.80
C THR A 253 -0.06 0.72 -0.66
N ILE A 254 0.04 1.89 -1.25
CA ILE A 254 -1.00 2.91 -1.32
C ILE A 254 -1.15 3.22 -2.79
N ILE A 255 -2.28 2.83 -3.39
CA ILE A 255 -2.53 3.01 -4.81
C ILE A 255 -3.81 3.82 -4.95
N VAL A 256 -3.78 4.88 -5.75
CA VAL A 256 -4.93 5.78 -5.90
C VAL A 256 -5.23 6.01 -7.36
N GLY A 257 -6.43 5.61 -7.78
CA GLY A 257 -6.89 5.77 -9.15
C GLY A 257 -7.18 7.23 -9.46
N LYS A 258 -6.84 7.68 -10.67
CA LYS A 258 -7.19 9.03 -11.14
C LYS A 258 -8.68 9.17 -11.44
N THR A 259 -9.27 8.11 -12.00
CA THR A 259 -10.63 8.10 -12.56
C THR A 259 -11.38 6.85 -12.12
N GLU A 260 -10.72 5.70 -12.12
CA GLU A 260 -11.30 4.38 -11.85
C GLU A 260 -11.08 3.91 -10.39
N LYS A 261 -11.92 2.97 -9.94
CA LYS A 261 -11.77 2.28 -8.64
C LYS A 261 -11.09 0.91 -8.74
N SER A 262 -11.10 0.32 -9.93
CA SER A 262 -10.48 -0.97 -10.26
C SER A 262 -9.12 -0.73 -10.88
N LEU A 263 -8.12 -1.50 -10.46
CA LEU A 263 -6.76 -1.40 -10.97
C LEU A 263 -6.59 -2.39 -12.13
N ILE A 264 -6.39 -1.87 -13.33
CA ILE A 264 -6.05 -2.66 -14.50
C ILE A 264 -4.67 -2.24 -14.99
N GLN A 265 -3.69 -3.09 -14.72
CA GLN A 265 -2.30 -2.85 -15.06
C GLN A 265 -1.95 -3.28 -16.48
N HIS A 266 -0.89 -2.70 -17.02
CA HIS A 266 -0.24 -3.08 -18.26
C HIS A 266 1.11 -3.75 -17.95
N PHE A 267 1.24 -5.01 -18.32
CA PHE A 267 2.51 -5.73 -18.21
C PHE A 267 3.46 -5.33 -19.34
N ASP A 268 4.75 -5.30 -19.04
CA ASP A 268 5.80 -5.13 -20.02
C ASP A 268 5.72 -6.25 -21.07
N PRO A 269 5.47 -5.95 -22.36
CA PRO A 269 5.34 -6.96 -23.41
C PRO A 269 6.54 -7.91 -23.54
N HIS A 270 7.75 -7.49 -23.20
CA HIS A 270 8.94 -8.36 -23.22
C HIS A 270 8.89 -9.45 -22.15
N HIS A 271 8.09 -9.24 -21.10
CA HIS A 271 8.03 -10.09 -19.92
C HIS A 271 6.65 -10.68 -19.65
N GLU A 272 5.62 -10.23 -20.37
CA GLU A 272 4.20 -10.60 -20.18
C GLU A 272 3.95 -12.11 -20.28
N TYR A 273 4.72 -12.83 -21.09
CA TYR A 273 4.63 -14.29 -21.20
C TYR A 273 4.76 -15.01 -19.84
N GLN A 274 5.41 -14.39 -18.86
CA GLN A 274 5.58 -14.96 -17.53
C GLN A 274 4.29 -14.95 -16.69
N VAL A 275 3.26 -14.21 -17.10
CA VAL A 275 1.89 -14.34 -16.54
C VAL A 275 1.35 -15.76 -16.76
N GLU A 276 1.84 -16.47 -17.77
CA GLU A 276 1.47 -17.86 -18.05
C GLU A 276 2.33 -18.88 -17.29
N THR A 277 3.50 -18.47 -16.78
CA THR A 277 4.46 -19.38 -16.14
C THR A 277 4.52 -19.25 -14.62
N ILE A 278 4.13 -18.10 -14.06
CA ILE A 278 4.13 -17.88 -12.61
C ILE A 278 2.87 -18.52 -12.00
N PRO A 279 3.00 -19.48 -11.08
CA PRO A 279 1.85 -20.14 -10.48
C PRO A 279 0.92 -19.16 -9.77
N GLY A 280 -0.39 -19.24 -10.01
CA GLY A 280 -1.42 -18.47 -9.30
C GLY A 280 -1.48 -16.96 -9.60
N ILE A 281 -0.66 -16.41 -10.52
CA ILE A 281 -0.64 -14.97 -10.80
C ILE A 281 -1.96 -14.46 -11.39
N LYS A 282 -2.67 -15.29 -12.17
CA LYS A 282 -3.95 -14.92 -12.77
C LYS A 282 -5.06 -14.71 -11.72
N ASP A 283 -5.04 -15.50 -10.66
CA ASP A 283 -5.99 -15.36 -9.54
C ASP A 283 -5.73 -14.05 -8.78
N MET A 284 -4.46 -13.67 -8.63
CA MET A 284 -4.07 -12.38 -8.07
C MET A 284 -4.57 -11.21 -8.95
N ILE A 285 -4.36 -11.26 -10.26
CA ILE A 285 -4.84 -10.21 -11.18
C ILE A 285 -6.36 -10.02 -11.06
N ALA A 286 -7.11 -11.11 -10.92
CA ALA A 286 -8.56 -11.06 -10.78
C ALA A 286 -9.04 -10.37 -9.48
N LYS A 287 -8.20 -10.28 -8.44
CA LYS A 287 -8.55 -9.65 -7.16
C LYS A 287 -8.42 -8.12 -7.17
N PHE A 288 -7.70 -7.57 -8.13
CA PHE A 288 -7.53 -6.12 -8.31
C PHE A 288 -8.49 -5.50 -9.35
N LYS A 289 -9.07 -6.34 -10.23
CA LYS A 289 -10.10 -5.95 -11.19
C LYS A 289 -11.47 -5.80 -10.51
#